data_AF-A0A940AFR9-F1
#
_entry.id   AF-A0A940AFR9-F1
#
_cell.length_a   1.000
_cell.length_b   1.000
_cell.length_c   1.000
_cell.angle_alpha   90.00
_cell.angle_beta   90.00
_cell.angle_gamma   90.00
#
_symmetry.space_group_name_H-M   'P 1'
#
loop_
_entity.id
_entity.type
_entity.pdbx_description
1 polymer ?
#
loop_
_entity_poly.entity_id
_entity_poly.type
_entity_poly.pdbx_seq_one_letter_code
_entity_poly.pdbx_strand_id
1 'polypeptide(L)'
;MIKLLFLLLSFCCLSLSAVPAVSGGRPDSAAIREIQNSFPGWKLNSSARCAVSRDNGLWAWKIVLERQIDANIKSSSARDGKGYIIIVMVPDVGIDPGRNFISLFDWNIPGNDLKQFTVFLGRGRGYYWYMKSDIARLNFFREKMRLSGGEDMDRLMADALNVTDFDLFTSRAAVEYFRNKGPQPVPLIMKSMREWQKEEKNPPVQHMIALKLTGSSAGAEELMKLSSSPDHAVAHQALKLLVEEPYLGSDSFYRRALAVPEYTGKIIRIFRERKKTDLILPRLRKLVKAPRTLQQYTEVLAALRELEKPGKADIPEYAACNDIMFLMMRMGETSDTIKYVPIEAEGAGSPSKLAEEERKRIEPHLEILRKSKDTEAVFAAAVALAAYSPDSKVIAKEYSSRVRRIGVEILRMLPADFVFAHFDMLGKSLVLPREQSLLRMIRYEYGGR
;
A
#
# COMPACT_ATOMS: atom_id res chain seq x y z
N MET A 1 60.74 -52.65 -9.85
CA MET A 1 59.55 -52.03 -9.24
C MET A 1 59.49 -50.57 -9.71
N ILE A 2 58.99 -50.15 -10.88
CA ILE A 2 57.97 -50.65 -11.81
C ILE A 2 56.65 -51.01 -11.12
N LYS A 3 55.60 -50.27 -11.51
CA LYS A 3 54.15 -50.54 -11.34
C LYS A 3 53.58 -50.40 -9.93
N LEU A 4 53.07 -49.20 -9.60
CA LEU A 4 51.68 -49.07 -9.08
C LEU A 4 51.17 -47.63 -8.90
N LEU A 5 51.92 -46.57 -9.21
CA LEU A 5 51.43 -45.20 -8.99
C LEU A 5 51.06 -44.42 -10.28
N PHE A 6 51.23 -45.02 -11.45
CA PHE A 6 50.92 -44.40 -12.75
C PHE A 6 49.55 -44.79 -13.33
N LEU A 7 48.75 -45.56 -12.58
CA LEU A 7 47.45 -46.11 -13.03
C LEU A 7 46.23 -45.51 -12.31
N LEU A 8 46.42 -44.50 -11.46
CA LEU A 8 45.33 -43.75 -10.81
C LEU A 8 45.20 -42.29 -11.30
N LEU A 9 46.05 -41.87 -12.24
CA LEU A 9 46.05 -40.54 -12.86
C LEU A 9 45.56 -40.54 -14.32
N SER A 10 45.01 -41.66 -14.82
CA SER A 10 44.62 -41.82 -16.23
C SER A 10 43.19 -42.32 -16.46
N PHE A 11 42.32 -42.32 -15.45
CA PHE A 11 40.90 -42.60 -15.62
C PHE A 11 40.07 -41.57 -14.86
N CYS A 12 39.14 -40.93 -15.58
CA CYS A 12 38.19 -39.89 -15.15
C CYS A 12 38.60 -38.41 -15.31
N CYS A 13 39.62 -38.10 -16.11
CA CYS A 13 39.59 -36.89 -16.94
C CYS A 13 38.97 -37.24 -18.29
N LEU A 14 37.65 -37.45 -18.32
CA LEU A 14 36.82 -37.50 -19.53
C LEU A 14 35.32 -37.46 -19.19
N SER A 15 34.91 -36.71 -18.17
CA SER A 15 33.63 -36.03 -18.27
C SER A 15 33.86 -34.80 -19.15
N LEU A 16 34.04 -35.05 -20.45
CA LEU A 16 33.55 -34.09 -21.43
C LEU A 16 32.10 -33.87 -21.00
N SER A 17 31.81 -32.71 -20.43
CA SER A 17 30.48 -32.16 -20.47
C SER A 17 30.18 -32.07 -21.96
N ALA A 18 29.62 -33.13 -22.51
CA ALA A 18 28.89 -33.07 -23.74
C ALA A 18 27.83 -32.00 -23.47
N VAL A 19 28.13 -30.75 -23.85
CA VAL A 19 27.11 -29.81 -24.25
C VAL A 19 26.25 -30.65 -25.17
N PRO A 20 24.99 -30.99 -24.80
CA PRO A 20 24.15 -31.73 -25.71
C PRO A 20 24.18 -30.91 -27.00
N ALA A 21 24.72 -31.51 -28.05
CA ALA A 21 24.63 -30.92 -29.37
C ALA A 21 23.16 -30.60 -29.55
N VAL A 22 22.82 -29.30 -29.59
CA VAL A 22 21.46 -28.85 -29.80
C VAL A 22 21.08 -29.45 -31.15
N SER A 23 20.34 -30.57 -31.09
CA SER A 23 19.88 -31.27 -32.27
C SER A 23 19.10 -30.24 -33.07
N GLY A 24 19.58 -29.96 -34.28
CA GLY A 24 18.96 -29.02 -35.16
C GLY A 24 17.52 -29.45 -35.44
N GLY A 25 16.54 -28.77 -34.87
CA GLY A 25 15.14 -28.95 -35.24
C GLY A 25 14.19 -28.87 -34.07
N ARG A 26 13.60 -27.68 -33.89
CA ARG A 26 12.46 -27.39 -33.00
C ARG A 26 12.80 -27.41 -31.50
N PRO A 27 12.33 -26.41 -30.71
CA PRO A 27 12.27 -26.54 -29.26
C PRO A 27 11.57 -27.85 -28.91
N ASP A 28 12.09 -28.60 -27.94
CA ASP A 28 11.44 -29.84 -27.55
C ASP A 28 9.97 -29.59 -27.15
N SER A 29 9.13 -30.61 -27.32
CA SER A 29 7.71 -30.50 -26.98
C SER A 29 7.50 -30.14 -25.50
N ALA A 30 8.49 -30.43 -24.64
CA ALA A 30 8.51 -30.03 -23.25
C ALA A 30 8.64 -28.51 -23.07
N ALA A 31 9.54 -27.83 -23.78
CA ALA A 31 9.71 -26.38 -23.71
C ALA A 31 8.46 -25.63 -24.18
N ILE A 32 7.82 -26.09 -25.26
CA ILE A 32 6.56 -25.49 -25.73
C ILE A 32 5.45 -25.68 -24.70
N ARG A 33 5.32 -26.88 -24.11
CA ARG A 33 4.34 -27.14 -23.05
C ARG A 33 4.61 -26.29 -21.81
N GLU A 34 5.87 -26.11 -21.43
CA GLU A 34 6.23 -25.28 -20.27
C GLU A 34 5.92 -23.81 -20.50
N ILE A 35 6.13 -23.29 -21.71
CA ILE A 35 5.69 -21.95 -22.10
C ILE A 35 4.17 -21.82 -21.93
N GLN A 36 3.39 -22.78 -22.45
CA GLN A 36 1.93 -22.74 -22.31
C GLN A 36 1.49 -22.82 -20.84
N ASN A 37 2.12 -23.70 -20.05
CA ASN A 37 1.84 -23.85 -18.62
C ASN A 37 2.24 -22.62 -17.80
N SER A 38 3.14 -21.78 -18.31
CA SER A 38 3.54 -20.51 -17.68
C SER A 38 2.45 -19.44 -17.83
N PHE A 39 1.52 -19.59 -18.77
CA PHE A 39 0.46 -18.62 -19.00
C PHE A 39 -0.92 -19.27 -19.01
N PRO A 40 -1.46 -19.66 -17.84
CA PRO A 40 -2.83 -20.17 -17.74
C PRO A 40 -3.83 -19.20 -18.38
N GLY A 41 -4.74 -19.73 -19.19
CA GLY A 41 -5.75 -18.93 -19.92
C GLY A 41 -5.28 -18.34 -21.24
N TRP A 42 -4.00 -18.46 -21.60
CA TRP A 42 -3.49 -18.08 -22.92
C TRP A 42 -3.46 -19.28 -23.87
N LYS A 43 -3.94 -19.10 -25.09
CA LYS A 43 -4.00 -20.13 -26.13
C LYS A 43 -2.85 -19.95 -27.11
N LEU A 44 -2.26 -21.05 -27.56
CA LEU A 44 -1.27 -21.02 -28.63
C LEU A 44 -1.95 -20.65 -29.95
N ASN A 45 -1.64 -19.47 -30.49
CA ASN A 45 -2.11 -19.03 -31.80
C ASN A 45 -1.16 -19.57 -32.89
N SER A 46 0.14 -19.34 -32.76
CA SER A 46 1.14 -19.87 -33.71
C SER A 46 2.44 -20.27 -33.04
N SER A 47 3.14 -21.23 -33.65
CA SER A 47 4.48 -21.69 -33.25
C SER A 47 5.23 -22.16 -34.48
N ALA A 48 6.19 -21.37 -34.96
CA ALA A 48 6.90 -21.65 -36.20
C ALA A 48 8.35 -21.20 -36.18
N ARG A 49 9.17 -21.79 -37.06
CA ARG A 49 10.52 -21.33 -37.34
C ARG A 49 10.46 -20.01 -38.12
N CYS A 50 11.30 -19.05 -37.75
CA CYS A 50 11.50 -17.80 -38.48
C CYS A 50 13.01 -17.61 -38.78
N ALA A 51 13.33 -16.90 -39.85
CA ALA A 51 14.70 -16.53 -40.17
C ALA A 51 15.14 -15.33 -39.32
N VAL A 52 16.36 -15.35 -38.78
CA VAL A 52 16.94 -14.22 -38.03
C VAL A 52 17.69 -13.28 -38.96
N SER A 53 18.42 -13.85 -39.92
CA SER A 53 19.09 -13.15 -41.02
C SER A 53 19.12 -14.06 -42.24
N ARG A 54 18.98 -13.50 -43.45
CA ARG A 54 19.02 -14.26 -44.70
C ARG A 54 20.40 -14.85 -44.99
N ASP A 55 21.47 -14.26 -44.45
CA ASP A 55 22.84 -14.53 -44.92
C ASP A 55 23.64 -15.50 -44.03
N ASN A 56 23.22 -15.71 -42.77
CA ASN A 56 24.03 -16.44 -41.77
C ASN A 56 23.47 -17.82 -41.37
N GLY A 57 22.42 -18.33 -42.04
CA GLY A 57 21.79 -19.61 -41.70
C GLY A 57 21.14 -19.67 -40.31
N LEU A 58 21.14 -18.54 -39.59
CA LEU A 58 20.68 -18.41 -38.21
C LEU A 58 19.16 -18.29 -38.21
N TRP A 59 18.51 -19.18 -37.47
CA TRP A 59 17.06 -19.28 -37.38
C TRP A 59 16.61 -19.13 -35.94
N ALA A 60 15.37 -18.69 -35.75
CA ALA A 60 14.73 -18.61 -34.46
C ALA A 60 13.40 -19.35 -34.48
N TRP A 61 12.85 -19.58 -33.30
CA TRP A 61 11.53 -20.15 -33.13
C TRP A 61 10.61 -19.12 -32.50
N LYS A 62 9.58 -18.68 -33.23
CA LYS A 62 8.60 -17.70 -32.79
C LYS A 62 7.34 -18.41 -32.31
N ILE A 63 6.90 -18.08 -31.10
CA ILE A 63 5.68 -18.55 -30.47
C ILE A 63 4.81 -17.33 -30.20
N VAL A 64 3.54 -17.41 -30.58
CA VAL A 64 2.54 -16.37 -30.31
C VAL A 64 1.42 -17.00 -29.49
N LEU A 65 1.21 -16.46 -28.29
CA LEU A 65 0.06 -16.78 -27.46
C LEU A 65 -0.96 -15.66 -27.55
N GLU A 66 -2.23 -16.02 -27.52
CA GLU A 66 -3.37 -15.12 -27.59
C GLU A 66 -4.33 -15.38 -26.43
N ARG A 67 -4.91 -14.32 -25.88
CA ARG A 67 -6.09 -14.40 -25.01
C ARG A 67 -7.18 -13.46 -25.50
N GLN A 68 -8.43 -13.80 -25.18
CA GLN A 68 -9.53 -12.85 -25.27
C GLN A 68 -9.42 -11.86 -24.10
N ILE A 69 -9.66 -10.60 -24.38
CA ILE A 69 -9.74 -9.52 -23.38
C ILE A 69 -11.24 -9.24 -23.16
N ASP A 70 -11.60 -8.97 -21.91
CA ASP A 70 -12.98 -8.58 -21.57
C ASP A 70 -13.36 -7.30 -22.33
N ALA A 71 -14.49 -7.34 -23.03
CA ALA A 71 -15.04 -6.21 -23.78
C ALA A 71 -15.30 -4.97 -22.92
N ASN A 72 -15.39 -5.13 -21.60
CA ASN A 72 -15.55 -4.03 -20.64
C ASN A 72 -14.24 -3.25 -20.40
N ILE A 73 -13.08 -3.79 -20.78
CA ILE A 73 -11.80 -3.07 -20.70
C ILE A 73 -11.73 -2.11 -21.89
N LYS A 74 -12.17 -0.87 -21.65
CA LYS A 74 -12.14 0.23 -22.62
C LYS A 74 -10.70 0.73 -22.83
N SER A 75 -9.85 -0.07 -23.45
CA SER A 75 -8.54 0.36 -23.92
C SER A 75 -8.61 0.73 -25.40
N SER A 76 -8.30 1.98 -25.75
CA SER A 76 -8.30 2.49 -27.12
C SER A 76 -7.27 1.79 -28.03
N SER A 77 -6.30 1.08 -27.43
CA SER A 77 -5.26 0.34 -28.13
C SER A 77 -5.64 -1.12 -28.44
N ALA A 78 -6.61 -1.73 -27.75
CA ALA A 78 -7.00 -3.15 -27.95
C ALA A 78 -8.21 -3.31 -28.89
N ARG A 79 -8.13 -2.74 -30.12
CA ARG A 79 -9.26 -2.67 -31.07
C ARG A 79 -9.91 -4.01 -31.40
N ASP A 80 -9.15 -5.10 -31.31
CA ASP A 80 -9.60 -6.44 -31.70
C ASP A 80 -10.06 -7.31 -30.51
N GLY A 81 -10.09 -6.75 -29.28
CA GLY A 81 -10.50 -7.46 -28.08
C GLY A 81 -9.57 -8.60 -27.67
N LYS A 82 -8.30 -8.57 -28.11
CA LYS A 82 -7.32 -9.64 -27.94
C LYS A 82 -6.02 -9.13 -27.35
N GLY A 83 -5.40 -9.96 -26.50
CA GLY A 83 -4.07 -9.73 -25.96
C GLY A 83 -3.08 -10.73 -26.54
N TYR A 84 -1.83 -10.30 -26.71
CA TYR A 84 -0.77 -11.12 -27.32
C TYR A 84 0.48 -11.21 -26.45
N ILE A 85 1.10 -12.39 -26.46
CA ILE A 85 2.47 -12.63 -25.98
C ILE A 85 3.25 -13.19 -27.15
N ILE A 86 4.41 -12.61 -27.45
CA ILE A 86 5.33 -13.14 -28.47
C ILE A 86 6.61 -13.57 -27.77
N ILE A 87 7.03 -14.80 -28.00
CA ILE A 87 8.31 -15.35 -27.50
C ILE A 87 9.12 -15.79 -28.71
N VAL A 88 10.37 -15.36 -28.78
CA VAL A 88 11.32 -15.78 -29.82
C VAL A 88 12.51 -16.44 -29.13
N MET A 89 12.81 -17.66 -29.55
CA MET A 89 13.96 -18.44 -29.07
C MET A 89 15.00 -18.57 -30.17
N VAL A 90 16.21 -18.10 -29.93
CA VAL A 90 17.34 -18.27 -30.85
C VAL A 90 18.24 -19.38 -30.31
N PRO A 91 18.52 -20.45 -31.06
CA PRO A 91 19.41 -21.51 -30.62
C PRO A 91 20.79 -20.98 -30.24
N ASP A 92 21.32 -21.51 -29.16
CA ASP A 92 22.61 -21.12 -28.62
C ASP A 92 23.73 -21.89 -29.33
N VAL A 93 24.12 -21.38 -30.51
CA VAL A 93 25.11 -21.98 -31.40
C VAL A 93 26.47 -21.28 -31.36
N GLY A 94 26.80 -20.61 -30.24
CA GLY A 94 28.10 -19.95 -30.02
C GLY A 94 28.21 -18.51 -30.53
N ILE A 95 27.16 -17.97 -31.14
CA ILE A 95 27.02 -16.53 -31.41
C ILE A 95 26.14 -15.97 -30.29
N ASP A 96 26.60 -14.93 -29.57
CA ASP A 96 25.76 -14.20 -28.61
C ASP A 96 25.01 -13.07 -29.35
N PRO A 97 23.71 -13.25 -29.64
CA PRO A 97 22.93 -12.26 -30.34
C PRO A 97 22.64 -10.98 -29.52
N GLY A 98 22.70 -11.05 -28.18
CA GLY A 98 22.44 -9.93 -27.29
C GLY A 98 21.13 -9.17 -27.56
N ARG A 99 21.04 -7.90 -27.12
CA ARG A 99 19.82 -7.08 -27.30
C ARG A 99 19.58 -6.66 -28.76
N ASN A 100 20.62 -6.62 -29.58
CA ASN A 100 20.56 -6.06 -30.93
C ASN A 100 19.71 -6.90 -31.89
N PHE A 101 19.51 -8.19 -31.59
CA PHE A 101 18.71 -9.07 -32.43
C PHE A 101 17.21 -8.81 -32.32
N ILE A 102 16.76 -8.01 -31.34
CA ILE A 102 15.36 -7.61 -31.23
C ILE A 102 14.86 -7.00 -32.54
N SER A 103 15.63 -6.13 -33.19
CA SER A 103 15.19 -5.46 -34.43
C SER A 103 15.08 -6.41 -35.64
N LEU A 104 15.59 -7.64 -35.54
CA LEU A 104 15.58 -8.61 -36.64
C LEU A 104 14.29 -9.43 -36.68
N PHE A 105 13.49 -9.41 -35.62
CA PHE A 105 12.26 -10.17 -35.54
C PHE A 105 11.05 -9.30 -35.84
N ASP A 106 10.06 -9.90 -36.50
CA ASP A 106 8.74 -9.28 -36.62
C ASP A 106 8.00 -9.38 -35.29
N TRP A 107 7.74 -8.22 -34.68
CA TRP A 107 7.01 -8.08 -33.43
C TRP A 107 5.61 -7.49 -33.62
N ASN A 108 5.16 -7.32 -34.87
CA ASN A 108 3.87 -6.69 -35.15
C ASN A 108 2.73 -7.55 -34.62
N ILE A 109 1.91 -6.93 -33.79
CA ILE A 109 0.64 -7.45 -33.28
C ILE A 109 -0.35 -6.29 -33.29
N PRO A 110 -1.66 -6.58 -33.44
CA PRO A 110 -2.70 -5.61 -33.12
C PRO A 110 -2.47 -5.05 -31.71
N GLY A 111 -2.84 -3.79 -31.48
CA GLY A 111 -2.56 -3.12 -30.21
C GLY A 111 -3.13 -3.88 -29.01
N ASN A 112 -2.52 -3.66 -27.84
CA ASN A 112 -2.80 -4.40 -26.61
C ASN A 112 -3.45 -3.49 -25.55
N ASP A 113 -4.10 -4.07 -24.55
CA ASP A 113 -4.75 -3.34 -23.45
C ASP A 113 -3.74 -2.60 -22.57
N LEU A 114 -2.58 -3.24 -22.38
CA LEU A 114 -1.48 -2.80 -21.52
C LEU A 114 -0.24 -2.42 -22.33
N LYS A 115 0.64 -1.59 -21.73
CA LYS A 115 1.93 -1.25 -22.34
C LYS A 115 2.76 -2.52 -22.55
N GLN A 116 3.23 -2.71 -23.79
CA GLN A 116 4.08 -3.83 -24.17
C GLN A 116 5.54 -3.40 -24.25
N PHE A 117 6.42 -4.29 -23.83
CA PHE A 117 7.87 -4.13 -23.89
C PHE A 117 8.44 -5.31 -24.68
N THR A 118 9.41 -5.03 -25.55
CA THR A 118 10.15 -6.05 -26.29
C THR A 118 11.55 -6.11 -25.74
N VAL A 119 11.92 -7.24 -25.15
CA VAL A 119 13.17 -7.37 -24.39
C VAL A 119 13.86 -8.69 -24.68
N PHE A 120 15.19 -8.67 -24.53
CA PHE A 120 16.02 -9.87 -24.44
C PHE A 120 16.02 -10.32 -22.98
N LEU A 121 15.34 -11.42 -22.67
CA LEU A 121 15.18 -11.90 -21.29
C LEU A 121 16.41 -12.63 -20.74
N GLY A 122 17.29 -13.11 -21.62
CA GLY A 122 18.52 -13.78 -21.24
C GLY A 122 18.71 -15.13 -21.92
N ARG A 123 19.68 -15.89 -21.41
CA ARG A 123 20.09 -17.20 -21.90
C ARG A 123 19.62 -18.29 -20.95
N GLY A 124 19.23 -19.43 -21.50
CA GLY A 124 18.86 -20.61 -20.71
C GLY A 124 18.37 -21.74 -21.58
N ARG A 125 18.57 -22.98 -21.13
CA ARG A 125 18.03 -24.19 -21.78
C ARG A 125 18.41 -24.33 -23.26
N GLY A 126 19.61 -23.87 -23.64
CA GLY A 126 20.11 -23.93 -25.02
C GLY A 126 19.57 -22.85 -25.96
N TYR A 127 18.92 -21.80 -25.44
CA TYR A 127 18.40 -20.69 -26.23
C TYR A 127 18.71 -19.32 -25.63
N TYR A 128 18.76 -18.31 -26.50
CA TYR A 128 18.59 -16.91 -26.18
C TYR A 128 17.10 -16.55 -26.33
N TRP A 129 16.52 -15.96 -25.28
CA TRP A 129 15.09 -15.73 -25.16
C TRP A 129 14.75 -14.26 -25.32
N TYR A 130 13.85 -13.98 -26.25
CA TYR A 130 13.29 -12.66 -26.49
C TYR A 130 11.80 -12.72 -26.29
N MET A 131 11.21 -11.66 -25.75
CA MET A 131 9.78 -11.65 -25.49
C MET A 131 9.20 -10.26 -25.67
N LYS A 132 8.00 -10.19 -26.24
CA LYS A 132 7.13 -9.02 -26.25
C LYS A 132 5.90 -9.30 -25.40
N SER A 133 5.79 -8.60 -24.28
CA SER A 133 4.65 -8.70 -23.36
C SER A 133 4.61 -7.50 -22.40
N ASP A 134 3.65 -7.45 -21.48
CA ASP A 134 3.68 -6.49 -20.36
C ASP A 134 4.75 -6.85 -19.32
N ILE A 135 5.07 -5.87 -18.49
CA ILE A 135 6.20 -5.95 -17.56
C ILE A 135 6.07 -7.07 -16.53
N ALA A 136 4.86 -7.38 -16.05
CA ALA A 136 4.63 -8.41 -15.05
C ALA A 136 4.92 -9.80 -15.62
N ARG A 137 4.43 -10.06 -16.85
CA ARG A 137 4.65 -11.33 -17.54
C ARG A 137 6.11 -11.54 -17.95
N LEU A 138 6.80 -10.48 -18.35
CA LEU A 138 8.23 -10.54 -18.67
C LEU A 138 9.04 -11.00 -17.46
N ASN A 139 8.80 -10.41 -16.28
CA ASN A 139 9.52 -10.81 -15.07
C ASN A 139 9.18 -12.24 -14.65
N PHE A 140 7.88 -12.56 -14.57
CA PHE A 140 7.42 -13.89 -14.20
C PHE A 140 8.05 -14.97 -15.10
N PHE A 141 8.05 -14.75 -16.42
CA PHE A 141 8.58 -15.71 -17.37
C PHE A 141 10.09 -15.89 -17.24
N ARG A 142 10.83 -14.80 -17.04
CA ARG A 142 12.29 -14.86 -16.80
C ARG A 142 12.63 -15.71 -15.58
N GLU A 143 11.93 -15.50 -14.46
CA GLU A 143 12.12 -16.25 -13.22
C GLU A 143 11.73 -17.72 -13.40
N LYS A 144 10.56 -17.97 -13.99
CA LYS A 144 10.02 -19.31 -14.22
C LYS A 144 10.96 -20.16 -15.08
N MET A 145 11.51 -19.56 -16.14
CA MET A 145 12.43 -20.24 -17.06
C MET A 145 13.87 -20.28 -16.56
N ARG A 146 14.18 -19.60 -15.45
CA ARG A 146 15.52 -19.49 -14.84
C ARG A 146 16.56 -18.94 -15.81
N LEU A 147 16.20 -17.87 -16.51
CA LEU A 147 17.08 -17.25 -17.51
C LEU A 147 18.14 -16.37 -16.84
N SER A 148 19.37 -16.44 -17.36
CA SER A 148 20.51 -15.65 -16.86
C SER A 148 20.92 -14.55 -17.86
N GLY A 149 21.53 -13.48 -17.34
CA GLY A 149 21.91 -12.32 -18.16
C GLY A 149 20.69 -11.51 -18.65
N GLY A 150 20.77 -10.98 -19.87
CA GLY A 150 19.65 -10.31 -20.53
C GLY A 150 19.45 -8.83 -20.16
N GLU A 151 18.18 -8.41 -20.20
CA GLU A 151 17.76 -7.07 -19.82
C GLU A 151 18.05 -6.80 -18.34
N ASP A 152 18.40 -5.55 -18.03
CA ASP A 152 18.51 -5.12 -16.64
C ASP A 152 17.10 -4.86 -16.13
N MET A 153 16.55 -5.86 -15.43
CA MET A 153 15.15 -5.80 -14.98
C MET A 153 14.95 -4.75 -13.90
N ASP A 154 15.95 -4.45 -13.08
CA ASP A 154 15.83 -3.40 -12.07
C ASP A 154 15.66 -2.04 -12.76
N ARG A 155 16.45 -1.79 -13.82
CA ARG A 155 16.33 -0.57 -14.63
C ARG A 155 15.01 -0.53 -15.40
N LEU A 156 14.65 -1.62 -16.09
CA LEU A 156 13.40 -1.69 -16.85
C LEU A 156 12.17 -1.46 -15.96
N MET A 157 12.16 -2.05 -14.76
CA MET A 157 11.09 -1.86 -13.78
C MET A 157 11.06 -0.44 -13.22
N ALA A 158 12.22 0.18 -13.01
CA ALA A 158 12.27 1.58 -12.57
C ALA A 158 11.69 2.51 -13.65
N ASP A 159 12.03 2.29 -14.92
CA ASP A 159 11.48 3.05 -16.04
C ASP A 159 9.96 2.80 -16.19
N ALA A 160 9.50 1.58 -15.93
CA ALA A 160 8.08 1.20 -15.97
C ALA A 160 7.21 1.90 -14.91
N LEU A 161 7.80 2.47 -13.85
CA LEU A 161 7.08 3.31 -12.88
C LEU A 161 6.49 4.57 -13.52
N ASN A 162 7.05 5.03 -14.64
CA ASN A 162 6.58 6.22 -15.36
C ASN A 162 5.45 5.92 -16.36
N VAL A 163 4.98 4.68 -16.46
CA VAL A 163 3.95 4.30 -17.43
C VAL A 163 2.54 4.48 -16.85
N THR A 164 1.75 5.30 -17.54
CA THR A 164 0.33 5.54 -17.25
C THR A 164 -0.57 4.79 -18.24
N ASP A 165 -0.75 3.48 -18.01
CA ASP A 165 -1.71 2.66 -18.75
C ASP A 165 -3.00 2.38 -17.95
N PHE A 166 -3.86 1.50 -18.47
CA PHE A 166 -5.15 1.17 -17.84
C PHE A 166 -4.98 0.77 -16.37
N ASP A 167 -5.68 1.47 -15.48
CA ASP A 167 -5.61 1.33 -14.02
C ASP A 167 -4.18 1.38 -13.43
N LEU A 168 -3.25 2.03 -14.14
CA LEU A 168 -1.83 2.11 -13.77
C LEU A 168 -1.18 0.73 -13.62
N PHE A 169 -1.67 -0.29 -14.32
CA PHE A 169 -1.24 -1.69 -14.17
C PHE A 169 0.27 -1.84 -14.27
N THR A 170 0.91 -1.24 -15.29
CA THR A 170 2.36 -1.40 -15.53
C THR A 170 3.17 -0.84 -14.35
N SER A 171 2.85 0.37 -13.89
CA SER A 171 3.54 0.98 -12.75
C SER A 171 3.30 0.21 -11.44
N ARG A 172 2.09 -0.31 -11.21
CA ARG A 172 1.77 -1.14 -10.02
C ARG A 172 2.50 -2.48 -10.02
N ALA A 173 2.63 -3.12 -11.19
CA ALA A 173 3.43 -4.32 -11.34
C ALA A 173 4.92 -4.05 -11.04
N ALA A 174 5.45 -2.92 -11.50
CA ALA A 174 6.81 -2.49 -11.20
C ALA A 174 7.03 -2.19 -9.71
N VAL A 175 6.05 -1.60 -9.04
CA VAL A 175 6.09 -1.39 -7.57
C VAL A 175 6.25 -2.73 -6.84
N GLU A 176 5.45 -3.73 -7.18
CA GLU A 176 5.53 -5.06 -6.54
C GLU A 176 6.85 -5.79 -6.82
N TYR A 177 7.45 -5.59 -8.00
CA TYR A 177 8.76 -6.14 -8.33
C TYR A 177 9.85 -5.71 -7.33
N PHE A 178 9.78 -4.48 -6.83
CA PHE A 178 10.79 -3.96 -5.90
C PHE A 178 10.65 -4.45 -4.47
N ARG A 179 9.60 -5.24 -4.16
CA ARG A 179 9.35 -5.75 -2.81
C ARG A 179 10.55 -6.54 -2.29
N ASN A 180 11.08 -6.12 -1.15
CA ASN A 180 12.20 -6.76 -0.44
C ASN A 180 13.50 -6.89 -1.25
N LYS A 181 13.69 -6.09 -2.32
CA LYS A 181 14.92 -6.09 -3.13
C LYS A 181 16.13 -5.47 -2.43
N GLY A 182 15.95 -4.85 -1.26
CA GLY A 182 17.03 -4.18 -0.54
C GLY A 182 17.42 -2.85 -1.18
N PRO A 183 18.63 -2.33 -0.90
CA PRO A 183 19.01 -0.96 -1.28
C PRO A 183 19.41 -0.80 -2.75
N GLN A 184 19.73 -1.88 -3.45
CA GLN A 184 20.29 -1.85 -4.82
C GLN A 184 19.45 -1.08 -5.85
N PRO A 185 18.10 -1.23 -5.93
CA PRO A 185 17.30 -0.52 -6.92
C PRO A 185 17.01 0.95 -6.58
N VAL A 186 17.32 1.43 -5.36
CA VAL A 186 16.97 2.78 -4.90
C VAL A 186 17.49 3.89 -5.85
N PRO A 187 18.76 3.87 -6.32
CA PRO A 187 19.24 4.90 -7.25
C PRO A 187 18.48 4.93 -8.58
N LEU A 188 18.03 3.76 -9.08
CA LEU A 188 17.26 3.65 -10.31
C LEU A 188 15.84 4.21 -10.13
N ILE A 189 15.19 3.87 -9.01
CA ILE A 189 13.87 4.43 -8.65
C ILE A 189 13.95 5.96 -8.52
N MET A 190 14.98 6.47 -7.86
CA MET A 190 15.18 7.92 -7.70
C MET A 190 15.48 8.63 -9.02
N LYS A 191 16.20 7.98 -9.95
CA LYS A 191 16.42 8.51 -11.28
C LYS A 191 15.10 8.62 -12.05
N SER A 192 14.32 7.53 -12.08
CA SER A 192 13.00 7.48 -12.72
C SER A 192 12.03 8.53 -12.13
N MET A 193 12.04 8.70 -10.80
CA MET A 193 11.24 9.71 -10.10
C MET A 193 11.57 11.14 -10.56
N ARG A 194 12.86 11.44 -10.76
CA ARG A 194 13.29 12.77 -11.25
C ARG A 194 12.87 13.01 -12.69
N GLU A 195 12.77 11.97 -13.50
CA GLU A 195 12.24 12.06 -14.87
C GLU A 195 10.74 12.34 -14.83
N TRP A 196 9.98 11.61 -14.00
CA TRP A 196 8.56 11.89 -13.76
C TRP A 196 8.32 13.34 -13.35
N GLN A 197 9.06 13.85 -12.36
CA GLN A 197 8.89 15.21 -11.86
C GLN A 197 9.20 16.32 -12.88
N LYS A 198 9.94 16.01 -13.97
CA LYS A 198 10.18 16.96 -15.06
C LYS A 198 9.00 17.04 -16.02
N GLU A 199 8.33 15.92 -16.24
CA GLU A 199 7.27 15.77 -17.24
C GLU A 199 5.88 16.01 -16.64
N GLU A 200 5.69 15.62 -15.39
CA GLU A 200 4.40 15.56 -14.71
C GLU A 200 4.35 16.52 -13.51
N LYS A 201 3.18 17.12 -13.28
CA LYS A 201 2.94 18.05 -12.14
C LYS A 201 2.40 17.35 -10.89
N ASN A 202 2.16 16.03 -10.96
CA ASN A 202 1.58 15.27 -9.86
C ASN A 202 2.66 14.57 -9.01
N PRO A 203 2.41 14.36 -7.71
CA PRO A 203 3.35 13.63 -6.85
C PRO A 203 3.69 12.23 -7.41
N PRO A 204 4.95 11.79 -7.38
CA PRO A 204 5.39 10.48 -7.88
C PRO A 204 5.01 9.35 -6.92
N VAL A 205 3.71 9.08 -6.78
CA VAL A 205 3.17 8.15 -5.78
C VAL A 205 3.72 6.74 -5.97
N GLN A 206 3.76 6.23 -7.20
CA GLN A 206 4.24 4.86 -7.46
C GLN A 206 5.71 4.70 -7.10
N HIS A 207 6.55 5.69 -7.39
CA HIS A 207 7.96 5.67 -6.98
C HIS A 207 8.13 5.69 -5.46
N MET A 208 7.34 6.49 -4.75
CA MET A 208 7.35 6.50 -3.27
C MET A 208 6.93 5.15 -2.68
N ILE A 209 5.92 4.50 -3.25
CA ILE A 209 5.52 3.15 -2.82
C ILE A 209 6.64 2.15 -3.14
N ALA A 210 7.26 2.20 -4.31
CA ALA A 210 8.40 1.34 -4.67
C ALA A 210 9.56 1.50 -3.68
N LEU A 211 9.95 2.73 -3.33
CA LEU A 211 10.97 3.01 -2.31
C LEU A 211 10.63 2.34 -0.97
N LYS A 212 9.37 2.44 -0.54
CA LYS A 212 8.89 1.78 0.69
C LYS A 212 9.01 0.26 0.60
N LEU A 213 8.56 -0.31 -0.51
CA LEU A 213 8.53 -1.76 -0.69
C LEU A 213 9.93 -2.36 -0.86
N THR A 214 10.97 -1.58 -1.21
CA THR A 214 12.35 -2.09 -1.18
C THR A 214 12.72 -2.74 0.15
N GLY A 215 12.09 -2.32 1.25
CA GLY A 215 12.37 -2.82 2.60
C GLY A 215 13.75 -2.41 3.12
N SER A 216 14.40 -1.42 2.49
CA SER A 216 15.76 -1.01 2.79
C SER A 216 15.85 0.29 3.58
N SER A 217 16.93 0.46 4.36
CA SER A 217 17.23 1.72 5.03
C SER A 217 17.47 2.87 4.05
N ALA A 218 18.06 2.58 2.88
CA ALA A 218 18.26 3.57 1.81
C ALA A 218 16.92 4.09 1.26
N GLY A 219 15.96 3.19 0.96
CA GLY A 219 14.63 3.58 0.52
C GLY A 219 13.86 4.39 1.58
N ALA A 220 14.03 4.01 2.85
CA ALA A 220 13.48 4.74 3.99
C ALA A 220 14.04 6.16 4.10
N GLU A 221 15.35 6.33 3.92
CA GLU A 221 16.03 7.62 3.97
C GLU A 221 15.52 8.56 2.87
N GLU A 222 15.39 8.07 1.65
CA GLU A 222 14.83 8.86 0.54
C GLU A 222 13.37 9.25 0.80
N LEU A 223 12.54 8.35 1.33
CA LEU A 223 11.18 8.71 1.75
C LEU A 223 11.14 9.75 2.86
N MET A 224 12.04 9.68 3.84
CA MET A 224 12.14 10.70 4.88
C MET A 224 12.57 12.05 4.30
N LYS A 225 13.50 12.09 3.32
CA LYS A 225 13.85 13.32 2.59
C LYS A 225 12.63 13.90 1.86
N LEU A 226 11.87 13.05 1.16
CA LEU A 226 10.66 13.46 0.46
C LEU A 226 9.59 14.02 1.40
N SER A 227 9.46 13.48 2.63
CA SER A 227 8.54 14.02 3.64
C SER A 227 8.88 15.44 4.12
N SER A 228 10.08 15.93 3.81
CA SER A 228 10.54 17.30 4.08
C SER A 228 10.61 18.16 2.81
N SER A 229 10.01 17.70 1.71
CA SER A 229 9.97 18.42 0.44
C SER A 229 9.26 19.78 0.58
N PRO A 230 9.70 20.83 -0.14
CA PRO A 230 8.95 22.08 -0.25
C PRO A 230 7.61 21.90 -0.97
N ASP A 231 7.47 20.84 -1.80
CA ASP A 231 6.19 20.46 -2.37
C ASP A 231 5.35 19.74 -1.29
N HIS A 232 4.34 20.44 -0.80
CA HIS A 232 3.43 19.95 0.24
C HIS A 232 2.72 18.65 -0.14
N ALA A 233 2.38 18.45 -1.42
CA ALA A 233 1.71 17.24 -1.86
C ALA A 233 2.66 16.03 -1.82
N VAL A 234 3.91 16.21 -2.24
CA VAL A 234 4.96 15.18 -2.11
C VAL A 234 5.25 14.89 -0.64
N ALA A 235 5.44 15.92 0.17
CA ALA A 235 5.73 15.78 1.59
C ALA A 235 4.64 15.01 2.34
N HIS A 236 3.38 15.37 2.08
CA HIS A 236 2.22 14.70 2.66
C HIS A 236 2.13 13.23 2.25
N GLN A 237 2.30 12.90 0.96
CA GLN A 237 2.23 11.50 0.51
C GLN A 237 3.36 10.65 1.08
N ALA A 238 4.59 11.17 1.12
CA ALA A 238 5.71 10.47 1.73
C ALA A 238 5.48 10.21 3.23
N LEU A 239 4.97 11.20 3.97
CA LEU A 239 4.66 11.05 5.38
C LEU A 239 3.53 10.03 5.62
N LYS A 240 2.46 10.08 4.81
CA LYS A 240 1.37 9.10 4.83
C LYS A 240 1.88 7.67 4.65
N LEU A 241 2.77 7.45 3.70
CA LEU A 241 3.40 6.14 3.47
C LEU A 241 4.28 5.71 4.65
N LEU A 242 5.05 6.64 5.25
CA LEU A 242 5.94 6.33 6.37
C LEU A 242 5.19 5.95 7.65
N VAL A 243 3.94 6.39 7.84
CA VAL A 243 3.13 6.05 9.02
C VAL A 243 2.26 4.80 8.85
N GLU A 244 2.43 4.08 7.74
CA GLU A 244 1.78 2.80 7.44
C GLU A 244 2.82 1.67 7.46
N GLU A 245 2.39 0.45 7.75
CA GLU A 245 3.28 -0.72 7.75
C GLU A 245 3.89 -0.99 6.35
N PRO A 246 5.14 -1.47 6.26
CA PRO A 246 6.14 -1.54 7.34
C PRO A 246 6.65 -0.14 7.72
N TYR A 247 6.87 0.10 9.03
CA TYR A 247 7.34 1.40 9.52
C TYR A 247 8.85 1.53 9.34
N LEU A 248 9.26 2.29 8.33
CA LEU A 248 10.66 2.44 7.96
C LEU A 248 11.34 3.68 8.58
N GLY A 249 10.57 4.60 9.16
CA GLY A 249 11.11 5.81 9.77
C GLY A 249 11.92 5.53 11.05
N SER A 250 12.90 6.39 11.32
CA SER A 250 13.62 6.39 12.59
C SER A 250 12.73 6.85 13.75
N ASP A 251 13.05 6.44 14.98
CA ASP A 251 12.33 6.92 16.16
C ASP A 251 12.39 8.46 16.28
N SER A 252 13.52 9.07 15.90
CA SER A 252 13.67 10.53 15.88
C SER A 252 12.71 11.21 14.90
N PHE A 253 12.50 10.60 13.73
CA PHE A 253 11.58 11.08 12.72
C PHE A 253 10.15 11.05 13.25
N TYR A 254 9.69 9.90 13.75
CA TYR A 254 8.34 9.77 14.27
C TYR A 254 8.07 10.65 15.48
N ARG A 255 9.06 10.87 16.36
CA ARG A 255 8.93 11.84 17.48
C ARG A 255 8.68 13.26 17.01
N ARG A 256 9.29 13.69 15.89
CA ARG A 256 9.00 15.00 15.28
C ARG A 256 7.61 15.02 14.65
N ALA A 257 7.28 13.98 13.90
CA ALA A 257 5.99 13.85 13.24
C ALA A 257 4.80 13.75 14.22
N LEU A 258 5.03 13.35 15.47
CA LEU A 258 4.01 13.30 16.53
C LEU A 258 3.33 14.68 16.78
N ALA A 259 3.98 15.78 16.40
CA ALA A 259 3.38 17.12 16.48
C ALA A 259 2.37 17.41 15.36
N VAL A 260 2.35 16.58 14.31
CA VAL A 260 1.42 16.70 13.18
C VAL A 260 0.10 16.04 13.59
N PRO A 261 -1.00 16.79 13.74
CA PRO A 261 -2.23 16.28 14.32
C PRO A 261 -2.80 15.07 13.56
N GLU A 262 -2.81 15.13 12.23
CA GLU A 262 -3.31 14.09 11.33
C GLU A 262 -2.69 12.70 11.58
N TYR A 263 -1.42 12.66 12.04
CA TYR A 263 -0.68 11.41 12.21
C TYR A 263 -0.45 11.04 13.67
N THR A 264 -1.00 11.79 14.62
CA THR A 264 -0.71 11.60 16.06
C THR A 264 -1.06 10.18 16.50
N GLY A 265 -2.29 9.72 16.28
CA GLY A 265 -2.73 8.36 16.61
C GLY A 265 -1.91 7.27 15.93
N LYS A 266 -1.61 7.41 14.62
CA LYS A 266 -0.76 6.45 13.89
C LYS A 266 0.64 6.35 14.48
N ILE A 267 1.24 7.47 14.87
CA ILE A 267 2.58 7.50 15.45
C ILE A 267 2.59 6.89 16.85
N ILE A 268 1.58 7.16 17.68
CA ILE A 268 1.44 6.52 18.99
C ILE A 268 1.39 4.99 18.81
N ARG A 269 0.59 4.50 17.83
CA ARG A 269 0.52 3.07 17.49
C ARG A 269 1.88 2.50 17.09
N ILE A 270 2.67 3.21 16.27
CA ILE A 270 4.02 2.78 15.89
C ILE A 270 4.91 2.57 17.13
N PHE A 271 4.88 3.49 18.10
CA PHE A 271 5.68 3.35 19.32
C PHE A 271 5.18 2.22 20.24
N ARG A 272 3.86 1.95 20.27
CA ARG A 272 3.29 0.78 20.95
C ARG A 272 3.82 -0.51 20.35
N GLU A 273 3.71 -0.66 19.02
CA GLU A 273 4.14 -1.88 18.31
C GLU A 273 5.65 -2.10 18.41
N ARG A 274 6.44 -1.01 18.45
CA ARG A 274 7.89 -1.06 18.70
C ARG A 274 8.27 -1.25 20.17
N LYS A 275 7.32 -1.27 21.11
CA LYS A 275 7.54 -1.34 22.57
C LYS A 275 8.48 -0.24 23.08
N LYS A 276 8.33 0.98 22.57
CA LYS A 276 9.20 2.14 22.84
C LYS A 276 8.44 3.38 23.31
N THR A 277 7.30 3.17 23.96
CA THR A 277 6.36 4.22 24.40
C THR A 277 6.99 5.22 25.38
N ASP A 278 7.97 4.79 26.17
CA ASP A 278 8.72 5.67 27.09
C ASP A 278 9.39 6.86 26.39
N LEU A 279 9.78 6.69 25.11
CA LEU A 279 10.43 7.74 24.32
C LEU A 279 9.49 8.90 23.96
N ILE A 280 8.17 8.67 24.00
CA ILE A 280 7.15 9.66 23.61
C ILE A 280 6.37 10.23 24.80
N LEU A 281 6.37 9.57 25.96
CA LEU A 281 5.66 10.03 27.16
C LEU A 281 5.90 11.52 27.50
N PRO A 282 7.14 12.04 27.57
CA PRO A 282 7.36 13.46 27.87
C PRO A 282 6.77 14.40 26.81
N ARG A 283 6.68 13.96 25.56
CA ARG A 283 6.10 14.75 24.47
C ARG A 283 4.58 14.73 24.51
N LEU A 284 3.97 13.58 24.82
CA LEU A 284 2.53 13.45 25.01
C LEU A 284 2.03 14.37 26.15
N ARG A 285 2.74 14.39 27.29
CA ARG A 285 2.43 15.32 28.42
C ARG A 285 2.47 16.80 28.05
N LYS A 286 3.28 17.17 27.05
CA LYS A 286 3.31 18.54 26.52
C LYS A 286 2.16 18.79 25.53
N LEU A 287 1.88 17.81 24.66
CA LEU A 287 0.84 17.91 23.64
C LEU A 287 -0.57 17.98 24.24
N VAL A 288 -0.85 17.24 25.31
CA VAL A 288 -2.18 17.27 25.95
C VAL A 288 -2.54 18.66 26.51
N LYS A 289 -1.53 19.44 26.91
CA LYS A 289 -1.70 20.80 27.46
C LYS A 289 -1.80 21.88 26.38
N ALA A 290 -1.39 21.57 25.16
CA ALA A 290 -1.40 22.49 24.03
C ALA A 290 -1.69 21.74 22.71
N PRO A 291 -2.86 21.11 22.59
CA PRO A 291 -3.23 20.33 21.41
C PRO A 291 -3.59 21.26 20.25
N ARG A 292 -3.30 20.86 19.02
CA ARG A 292 -3.64 21.64 17.83
C ARG A 292 -5.03 21.33 17.27
N THR A 293 -5.58 20.16 17.57
CA THR A 293 -6.92 19.69 17.19
C THR A 293 -7.59 18.98 18.37
N LEU A 294 -8.92 18.91 18.38
CA LEU A 294 -9.68 18.17 19.39
C LEU A 294 -9.37 16.67 19.31
N GLN A 295 -9.21 16.12 18.10
CA GLN A 295 -8.77 14.73 17.91
C GLN A 295 -7.39 14.48 18.52
N GLN A 296 -6.42 15.39 18.32
CA GLN A 296 -5.10 15.25 18.91
C GLN A 296 -5.17 15.28 20.45
N TYR A 297 -6.03 16.12 21.02
CA TYR A 297 -6.25 16.14 22.47
C TYR A 297 -6.74 14.78 22.98
N THR A 298 -7.79 14.24 22.36
CA THR A 298 -8.43 13.00 22.82
C THR A 298 -7.51 11.79 22.64
N GLU A 299 -6.82 11.67 21.50
CA GLU A 299 -5.85 10.61 21.22
C GLU A 299 -4.65 10.64 22.19
N VAL A 300 -4.12 11.83 22.47
CA VAL A 300 -2.95 11.99 23.36
C VAL A 300 -3.33 11.68 24.81
N LEU A 301 -4.48 12.16 25.30
CA LEU A 301 -4.90 11.87 26.66
C LEU A 301 -5.19 10.38 26.85
N ALA A 302 -5.82 9.73 25.88
CA ALA A 302 -6.03 8.28 25.90
C ALA A 302 -4.69 7.56 26.01
N ALA A 303 -3.73 7.90 25.15
CA ALA A 303 -2.40 7.31 25.20
C ALA A 303 -1.68 7.54 26.54
N LEU A 304 -1.78 8.74 27.14
CA LEU A 304 -1.19 9.00 28.45
C LEU A 304 -1.78 8.08 29.53
N ARG A 305 -3.11 7.91 29.56
CA ARG A 305 -3.77 7.09 30.58
C ARG A 305 -3.45 5.61 30.45
N GLU A 306 -3.32 5.10 29.24
CA GLU A 306 -2.90 3.73 28.97
C GLU A 306 -1.45 3.51 29.40
N LEU A 307 -0.56 4.42 29.00
CA LEU A 307 0.89 4.24 29.17
C LEU A 307 1.37 4.53 30.60
N GLU A 308 0.66 5.37 31.36
CA GLU A 308 1.03 5.73 32.73
C GLU A 308 0.43 4.80 33.80
N LYS A 309 -0.51 3.91 33.44
CA LYS A 309 -1.11 2.92 34.36
C LYS A 309 -0.64 1.49 34.01
N PRO A 310 0.43 0.97 34.66
CA PRO A 310 0.96 -0.35 34.35
C PRO A 310 -0.11 -1.44 34.56
N GLY A 311 -0.31 -2.30 33.56
CA GLY A 311 -1.18 -3.48 33.65
C GLY A 311 -2.67 -3.25 33.35
N LYS A 312 -3.10 -2.03 33.01
CA LYS A 312 -4.46 -1.77 32.50
C LYS A 312 -4.38 -1.21 31.09
N ALA A 313 -4.47 -2.10 30.11
CA ALA A 313 -4.52 -1.72 28.69
C ALA A 313 -5.83 -1.00 28.34
N ASP A 314 -6.88 -1.21 29.14
CA ASP A 314 -8.20 -0.66 28.87
C ASP A 314 -8.48 0.59 29.71
N ILE A 315 -9.00 1.63 29.06
CA ILE A 315 -9.45 2.86 29.68
C ILE A 315 -10.97 2.90 29.54
N PRO A 316 -11.72 2.56 30.61
CA PRO A 316 -13.16 2.35 30.55
C PRO A 316 -13.94 3.52 29.94
N GLU A 317 -13.46 4.75 30.13
CA GLU A 317 -14.08 5.96 29.60
C GLU A 317 -14.02 6.02 28.07
N TYR A 318 -12.88 5.62 27.47
CA TYR A 318 -12.73 5.58 26.02
C TYR A 318 -13.43 4.37 25.41
N ALA A 319 -13.45 3.22 26.10
CA ALA A 319 -14.24 2.06 25.70
C ALA A 319 -15.74 2.41 25.67
N ALA A 320 -16.26 2.99 26.76
CA ALA A 320 -17.64 3.47 26.84
C ALA A 320 -17.95 4.52 25.76
N CYS A 321 -17.04 5.44 25.48
CA CYS A 321 -17.18 6.43 24.39
C CYS A 321 -17.34 5.75 23.02
N ASN A 322 -16.48 4.78 22.71
CA ASN A 322 -16.53 4.04 21.45
C ASN A 322 -17.84 3.24 21.35
N ASP A 323 -18.23 2.55 22.42
CA ASP A 323 -19.48 1.78 22.46
C ASP A 323 -20.71 2.68 22.29
N ILE A 324 -20.75 3.87 22.92
CA ILE A 324 -21.82 4.85 22.71
C ILE A 324 -21.88 5.27 21.24
N MET A 325 -20.74 5.57 20.63
CA MET A 325 -20.69 5.93 19.21
C MET A 325 -21.27 4.79 18.35
N PHE A 326 -20.82 3.55 18.54
CA PHE A 326 -21.32 2.39 17.79
C PHE A 326 -22.79 2.07 18.03
N LEU A 327 -23.26 2.07 19.29
CA LEU A 327 -24.64 1.74 19.65
C LEU A 327 -25.66 2.78 19.19
N MET A 328 -25.22 4.01 18.96
CA MET A 328 -26.06 5.07 18.40
C MET A 328 -26.17 4.99 16.87
N MET A 329 -25.31 4.21 16.18
CA MET A 329 -25.41 3.98 14.73
C MET A 329 -26.63 3.10 14.41
N ARG A 330 -27.39 3.47 13.38
CA ARG A 330 -28.49 2.64 12.87
C ARG A 330 -28.00 1.65 11.81
N MET A 331 -28.76 0.56 11.62
CA MET A 331 -28.54 -0.41 10.55
C MET A 331 -28.47 0.27 9.17
N GLY A 332 -27.59 -0.25 8.30
CA GLY A 332 -27.61 0.06 6.87
C GLY A 332 -26.89 1.34 6.45
N GLU A 333 -26.31 2.12 7.38
CA GLU A 333 -25.58 3.34 7.03
C GLU A 333 -24.13 3.08 6.57
N THR A 334 -23.56 1.86 6.73
CA THR A 334 -22.32 1.42 6.04
C THR A 334 -22.29 -0.12 5.87
N SER A 335 -21.53 -0.65 4.90
CA SER A 335 -21.45 -2.08 4.59
C SER A 335 -20.78 -2.95 5.67
N ASP A 336 -20.04 -2.33 6.60
CA ASP A 336 -19.04 -3.02 7.43
C ASP A 336 -19.36 -3.01 8.94
N THR A 337 -20.48 -2.41 9.37
CA THR A 337 -20.89 -2.43 10.80
C THR A 337 -21.46 -3.78 11.23
N ILE A 338 -21.09 -4.25 12.43
CA ILE A 338 -21.53 -5.52 13.03
C ILE A 338 -23.07 -5.59 13.05
N LYS A 339 -23.62 -6.69 12.51
CA LYS A 339 -25.06 -6.98 12.48
C LYS A 339 -25.58 -7.25 13.89
N TYR A 340 -26.04 -6.21 14.60
CA TYR A 340 -26.91 -6.39 15.76
C TYR A 340 -28.38 -6.27 15.32
N VAL A 341 -29.18 -7.22 15.79
CA VAL A 341 -30.56 -7.52 15.36
C VAL A 341 -31.44 -6.25 15.34
N PRO A 342 -32.26 -6.03 14.28
CA PRO A 342 -33.18 -4.89 14.20
C PRO A 342 -34.20 -4.93 15.34
N ILE A 343 -34.51 -3.78 15.93
CA ILE A 343 -35.83 -3.54 16.57
C ILE A 343 -36.92 -3.32 15.49
N GLU A 344 -36.54 -3.28 14.21
CA GLU A 344 -37.46 -3.05 13.09
C GLU A 344 -38.07 -4.33 12.49
N ALA A 345 -38.12 -5.44 13.23
CA ALA A 345 -38.95 -6.57 12.79
C ALA A 345 -40.46 -6.29 12.96
N GLU A 346 -40.86 -5.38 13.86
CA GLU A 346 -42.27 -5.02 14.01
C GLU A 346 -42.47 -3.53 14.34
N GLY A 347 -42.79 -2.76 13.30
CA GLY A 347 -43.61 -1.56 13.46
C GLY A 347 -42.84 -0.23 13.51
N ALA A 348 -43.41 0.76 12.82
CA ALA A 348 -43.03 2.16 12.93
C ALA A 348 -43.21 2.65 14.38
N GLY A 349 -42.18 2.50 15.20
CA GLY A 349 -42.09 3.11 16.52
C GLY A 349 -42.04 4.64 16.38
N SER A 350 -42.80 5.35 17.21
CA SER A 350 -42.70 6.82 17.28
C SER A 350 -41.26 7.23 17.62
N PRO A 351 -40.74 8.37 17.10
CA PRO A 351 -39.39 8.85 17.39
C PRO A 351 -39.04 8.90 18.89
N SER A 352 -40.05 9.06 19.75
CA SER A 352 -39.93 9.04 21.21
C SER A 352 -39.61 7.65 21.79
N LYS A 353 -40.21 6.57 21.28
CA LYS A 353 -39.95 5.20 21.74
C LYS A 353 -38.54 4.73 21.34
N LEU A 354 -38.14 5.09 20.11
CA LEU A 354 -36.79 4.83 19.61
C LEU A 354 -35.72 5.55 20.45
N ALA A 355 -35.98 6.79 20.86
CA ALA A 355 -35.08 7.52 21.75
C ALA A 355 -34.96 6.87 23.14
N GLU A 356 -36.04 6.30 23.67
CA GLU A 356 -36.04 5.63 24.97
C GLU A 356 -35.27 4.29 24.93
N GLU A 357 -35.43 3.51 23.87
CA GLU A 357 -34.70 2.25 23.68
C GLU A 357 -33.22 2.46 23.36
N GLU A 358 -32.91 3.44 22.51
CA GLU A 358 -31.53 3.90 22.27
C GLU A 358 -30.89 4.33 23.60
N ARG A 359 -31.64 5.07 24.43
CA ARG A 359 -31.17 5.48 25.76
C ARG A 359 -30.89 4.29 26.67
N LYS A 360 -31.81 3.32 26.74
CA LYS A 360 -31.63 2.08 27.53
C LYS A 360 -30.38 1.31 27.12
N ARG A 361 -30.03 1.28 25.83
CA ARG A 361 -28.84 0.60 25.31
C ARG A 361 -27.54 1.25 25.75
N ILE A 362 -27.46 2.59 25.71
CA ILE A 362 -26.24 3.31 26.07
C ILE A 362 -26.09 3.56 27.58
N GLU A 363 -27.17 3.39 28.36
CA GLU A 363 -27.19 3.67 29.80
C GLU A 363 -26.09 2.95 30.59
N PRO A 364 -25.74 1.66 30.35
CA PRO A 364 -24.62 1.02 31.03
C PRO A 364 -23.28 1.74 30.79
N HIS A 365 -23.07 2.26 29.58
CA HIS A 365 -21.85 2.99 29.21
C HIS A 365 -21.84 4.41 29.80
N LEU A 366 -23.00 5.07 29.85
CA LEU A 366 -23.15 6.35 30.56
C LEU A 366 -22.87 6.19 32.06
N GLU A 367 -23.28 5.07 32.66
CA GLU A 367 -23.05 4.80 34.07
C GLU A 367 -21.58 4.58 34.40
N ILE A 368 -20.80 3.97 33.49
CA ILE A 368 -19.32 3.91 33.58
C ILE A 368 -18.74 5.32 33.66
N LEU A 369 -19.19 6.23 32.78
CA LEU A 369 -18.71 7.61 32.75
C LEU A 369 -19.09 8.40 34.00
N ARG A 370 -20.32 8.23 34.52
CA ARG A 370 -20.77 8.89 35.76
C ARG A 370 -20.00 8.45 37.01
N LYS A 371 -19.67 7.17 37.09
CA LYS A 371 -18.95 6.59 38.23
C LYS A 371 -17.43 6.74 38.12
N SER A 372 -16.92 7.20 36.98
CA SER A 372 -15.49 7.37 36.78
C SER A 372 -14.90 8.41 37.74
N LYS A 373 -13.71 8.11 38.25
CA LYS A 373 -12.90 9.04 39.06
C LYS A 373 -11.92 9.85 38.20
N ASP A 374 -11.79 9.53 36.91
CA ASP A 374 -10.87 10.19 35.98
C ASP A 374 -11.63 11.26 35.18
N THR A 375 -11.92 12.39 35.82
CA THR A 375 -12.72 13.48 35.23
C THR A 375 -12.15 14.02 33.93
N GLU A 376 -10.82 13.99 33.77
CA GLU A 376 -10.14 14.41 32.53
C GLU A 376 -10.41 13.43 31.39
N ALA A 377 -10.40 12.12 31.65
CA ALA A 377 -10.75 11.10 30.67
C ALA A 377 -12.23 11.17 30.27
N VAL A 378 -13.14 11.39 31.23
CA VAL A 378 -14.57 11.62 30.95
C VAL A 378 -14.77 12.86 30.09
N PHE A 379 -14.06 13.95 30.39
CA PHE A 379 -14.12 15.16 29.57
C PHE A 379 -13.63 14.92 28.14
N ALA A 380 -12.49 14.24 27.95
CA ALA A 380 -12.00 13.94 26.61
C ALA A 380 -12.93 13.01 25.82
N ALA A 381 -13.49 11.98 26.46
CA ALA A 381 -14.51 11.13 25.87
C ALA A 381 -15.74 11.95 25.43
N ALA A 382 -16.23 12.84 26.30
CA ALA A 382 -17.37 13.69 26.00
C ALA A 382 -17.08 14.69 24.86
N VAL A 383 -15.88 15.27 24.82
CA VAL A 383 -15.42 16.12 23.71
C VAL A 383 -15.32 15.33 22.41
N ALA A 384 -14.84 14.08 22.43
CA ALA A 384 -14.78 13.23 21.23
C ALA A 384 -16.18 13.00 20.63
N LEU A 385 -17.17 12.73 21.49
CA LEU A 385 -18.57 12.57 21.07
C LEU A 385 -19.17 13.90 20.58
N ALA A 386 -18.94 15.00 21.31
CA ALA A 386 -19.45 16.34 20.96
C ALA A 386 -18.82 16.92 19.68
N ALA A 387 -17.60 16.52 19.37
CA ALA A 387 -16.87 16.90 18.16
C ALA A 387 -17.14 15.95 16.97
N TYR A 388 -17.96 14.90 17.15
CA TYR A 388 -18.15 13.87 16.15
C TYR A 388 -18.72 14.44 14.84
N SER A 389 -17.91 14.37 13.78
CA SER A 389 -18.21 14.90 12.45
C SER A 389 -17.55 14.00 11.39
N PRO A 390 -18.14 12.84 11.06
CA PRO A 390 -17.54 11.91 10.11
C PRO A 390 -17.44 12.52 8.71
N ASP A 391 -16.34 12.25 8.01
CA ASP A 391 -16.11 12.74 6.64
C ASP A 391 -16.89 11.95 5.57
N SER A 392 -17.50 10.80 5.95
CA SER A 392 -18.26 9.94 5.05
C SER A 392 -19.65 10.50 4.76
N LYS A 393 -19.95 10.78 3.48
CA LYS A 393 -21.31 11.14 3.01
C LYS A 393 -22.35 10.05 3.24
N VAL A 394 -21.92 8.84 3.61
CA VAL A 394 -22.79 7.69 3.84
C VAL A 394 -23.41 7.74 5.25
N ILE A 395 -22.82 8.50 6.18
CA ILE A 395 -23.33 8.62 7.55
C ILE A 395 -24.36 9.76 7.65
N ALA A 396 -25.54 9.48 8.20
CA ALA A 396 -26.62 10.46 8.29
C ALA A 396 -26.29 11.62 9.25
N LYS A 397 -26.79 12.82 8.92
CA LYS A 397 -26.60 14.02 9.75
C LYS A 397 -27.32 13.90 11.10
N GLU A 398 -28.46 13.23 11.10
CA GLU A 398 -29.29 12.96 12.28
C GLU A 398 -28.55 12.10 13.29
N TYR A 399 -27.82 11.08 12.83
CA TYR A 399 -26.95 10.27 13.68
C TYR A 399 -25.81 11.11 14.27
N SER A 400 -25.08 11.85 13.43
CA SER A 400 -24.00 12.71 13.90
C SER A 400 -24.49 13.75 14.92
N SER A 401 -25.71 14.28 14.76
CA SER A 401 -26.35 15.17 15.73
C SER A 401 -26.71 14.48 17.06
N ARG A 402 -27.15 13.21 17.03
CA ARG A 402 -27.47 12.44 18.24
C ARG A 402 -26.23 12.16 19.07
N VAL A 403 -25.15 11.67 18.45
CA VAL A 403 -23.86 11.41 19.13
C VAL A 403 -23.34 12.70 19.78
N ARG A 404 -23.38 13.83 19.07
CA ARG A 404 -22.94 15.12 19.61
C ARG A 404 -23.74 15.56 20.83
N ARG A 405 -25.07 15.39 20.80
CA ARG A 405 -25.94 15.70 21.95
C ARG A 405 -25.58 14.87 23.18
N ILE A 406 -25.28 13.58 23.02
CA ILE A 406 -24.82 12.74 24.15
C ILE A 406 -23.49 13.25 24.70
N GLY A 407 -22.55 13.65 23.84
CA GLY A 407 -21.29 14.28 24.27
C GLY A 407 -21.52 15.54 25.12
N VAL A 408 -22.41 16.43 24.69
CA VAL A 408 -22.78 17.64 25.45
C VAL A 408 -23.48 17.29 26.76
N GLU A 409 -24.33 16.27 26.78
CA GLU A 409 -24.96 15.79 28.02
C GLU A 409 -23.93 15.29 29.04
N ILE A 410 -22.96 14.48 28.60
CA ILE A 410 -21.89 13.99 29.48
C ILE A 410 -21.05 15.16 30.01
N LEU A 411 -20.75 16.16 29.18
CA LEU A 411 -20.06 17.37 29.64
C LEU A 411 -20.82 18.06 30.79
N ARG A 412 -22.16 18.08 30.76
CA ARG A 412 -23.01 18.69 31.81
C ARG A 412 -23.01 17.91 33.12
N MET A 413 -22.56 16.66 33.12
CA MET A 413 -22.37 15.86 34.34
C MET A 413 -21.09 16.27 35.10
N LEU A 414 -20.17 16.97 34.45
CA LEU A 414 -18.91 17.42 35.03
C LEU A 414 -19.04 18.80 35.70
N PRO A 415 -18.18 19.13 36.69
CA PRO A 415 -18.18 20.45 37.30
C PRO A 415 -17.97 21.56 36.26
N ALA A 416 -18.82 22.60 36.29
CA ALA A 416 -18.81 23.65 35.27
C ALA A 416 -17.46 24.39 35.17
N ASP A 417 -16.86 24.74 36.30
CA ASP A 417 -15.56 25.41 36.35
C ASP A 417 -14.45 24.57 35.68
N PHE A 418 -14.51 23.24 35.87
CA PHE A 418 -13.58 22.31 35.24
C PHE A 418 -13.76 22.31 33.71
N VAL A 419 -15.00 22.23 33.22
CA VAL A 419 -15.32 22.22 31.79
C VAL A 419 -14.89 23.53 31.13
N PHE A 420 -15.22 24.69 31.71
CA PHE A 420 -14.83 25.99 31.17
C PHE A 420 -13.31 26.20 31.15
N ALA A 421 -12.61 25.80 32.21
CA ALA A 421 -11.14 25.87 32.23
C ALA A 421 -10.50 25.06 31.09
N HIS A 422 -11.03 23.86 30.79
CA HIS A 422 -10.53 23.04 29.69
C HIS A 422 -10.93 23.57 28.32
N PHE A 423 -12.14 24.12 28.16
CA PHE A 423 -12.52 24.82 26.93
C PHE A 423 -11.63 26.04 26.67
N ASP A 424 -11.25 26.81 27.70
CA ASP A 424 -10.35 27.94 27.54
C ASP A 424 -8.92 27.50 27.20
N MET A 425 -8.44 26.39 27.78
CA MET A 425 -7.16 25.77 27.40
C MET A 425 -7.16 25.34 25.93
N LEU A 426 -8.21 24.63 25.50
CA LEU A 426 -8.35 24.20 24.11
C LEU A 426 -8.48 25.42 23.18
N GLY A 427 -9.28 26.42 23.55
CA GLY A 427 -9.49 27.63 22.76
C GLY A 427 -8.21 28.43 22.49
N LYS A 428 -7.26 28.41 23.44
CA LYS A 428 -5.93 29.04 23.28
C LYS A 428 -4.96 28.21 22.43
N SER A 429 -5.18 26.92 22.30
CA SER A 429 -4.22 25.97 21.72
C SER A 429 -4.56 25.51 20.31
N LEU A 430 -5.85 25.38 19.98
CA LEU A 430 -6.32 24.92 18.68
C LEU A 430 -5.90 25.89 17.57
N VAL A 431 -5.27 25.37 16.52
CA VAL A 431 -4.67 26.19 15.44
C VAL A 431 -5.56 26.24 14.20
N LEU A 432 -6.41 25.23 13.99
CA LEU A 432 -7.23 25.13 12.79
C LEU A 432 -8.57 25.88 12.96
N PRO A 433 -8.99 26.75 12.01
CA PRO A 433 -10.26 27.49 12.11
C PRO A 433 -11.50 26.60 12.23
N ARG A 434 -11.50 25.42 11.57
CA ARG A 434 -12.57 24.42 11.68
C ARG A 434 -12.71 23.89 13.11
N GLU A 435 -11.58 23.56 13.74
CA GLU A 435 -11.54 23.05 15.13
C GLU A 435 -11.98 24.12 16.13
N GLN A 436 -11.56 25.37 15.94
CA GLN A 436 -12.00 26.48 16.80
C GLN A 436 -13.50 26.72 16.67
N SER A 437 -14.04 26.68 15.46
CA SER A 437 -15.49 26.81 15.21
C SER A 437 -16.26 25.66 15.87
N LEU A 438 -15.74 24.44 15.78
CA LEU A 438 -16.33 23.26 16.42
C LEU A 438 -16.32 23.38 17.95
N LEU A 439 -15.20 23.82 18.55
CA LEU A 439 -15.13 24.06 19.98
C LEU A 439 -16.12 25.15 20.44
N ARG A 440 -16.28 26.24 19.67
CA ARG A 440 -17.26 27.30 19.98
C ARG A 440 -18.70 26.77 19.93
N MET A 441 -19.02 25.95 18.94
CA MET A 441 -20.32 25.29 18.85
C MET A 441 -20.58 24.41 20.09
N ILE A 442 -19.63 23.55 20.45
CA ILE A 442 -19.73 22.69 21.64
C ILE A 442 -19.91 23.54 22.91
N ARG A 443 -19.14 24.62 23.06
CA ARG A 443 -19.25 25.56 24.19
C ARG A 443 -20.63 26.22 24.25
N TYR A 444 -21.17 26.66 23.11
CA TYR A 444 -22.50 27.25 23.03
C TYR A 444 -23.59 26.24 23.40
N GLU A 445 -23.54 25.03 22.85
CA GLU A 445 -24.49 23.96 23.16
C GLU A 445 -24.40 23.51 24.62
N TYR A 446 -23.22 23.53 25.23
CA TYR A 446 -23.04 23.27 26.65
C TYR A 446 -23.75 24.30 27.54
N GLY A 447 -23.78 25.58 27.13
CA GLY A 447 -24.36 26.70 27.87
C GLY A 447 -23.39 27.86 28.10
N GLY A 448 -22.23 27.87 27.45
CA GLY A 448 -21.30 29.00 27.45
C GLY A 448 -21.79 30.12 26.55
N ARG A 449 -21.63 31.37 27.01
CA ARG A 449 -21.75 32.57 26.16
C ARG A 449 -20.54 32.74 25.27
#